data_AF-U9VRU8-F1
#
_entry.id   AF-U9VRU8-F1
#
_cell.length_a   1.000
_cell.length_b   1.000
_cell.length_c   1.000
_cell.angle_alpha   90.00
_cell.angle_beta   90.00
_cell.angle_gamma   90.00
#
_symmetry.space_group_name_H-M   'P 1'
#
loop_
_entity.id
_entity.type
_entity.pdbx_description
1 polymer ?
#
loop_
_entity_poly.entity_id
_entity_poly.type
_entity_poly.pdbx_seq_one_letter_code
_entity_poly.pdbx_strand_id
1 'polypeptide(L)'
;MTKYNPSVRQIPRQQHAMVIPERGDSSILRWLESTGRLIPREPAEVVRDEADSEEISDLMGSDDASFDDSDDTSDDSDDSDEPDE
;
A
#
# COMPACT_ATOMS: atom_id res chain seq x y z
N MET A 1 13.99 34.58 29.78
CA MET A 1 15.17 33.95 29.14
C MET A 1 14.68 32.95 28.10
N THR A 2 14.90 33.19 26.81
CA THR A 2 14.64 32.19 25.76
C THR A 2 15.72 31.12 25.81
N LYS A 3 15.36 29.88 26.14
CA LYS A 3 16.27 28.71 26.09
C LYS A 3 16.78 28.52 24.66
N TYR A 4 18.09 28.58 24.48
CA TYR A 4 18.73 28.28 23.20
C TYR A 4 18.75 26.75 22.99
N ASN A 5 18.10 26.29 21.92
CA ASN A 5 18.12 24.89 21.51
C ASN A 5 19.03 24.75 20.27
N PRO A 6 20.19 24.08 20.37
CA PRO A 6 21.15 23.97 19.27
C PRO A 6 20.63 23.11 18.10
N SER A 7 19.57 22.33 18.28
CA SER A 7 18.98 21.48 17.25
C SER A 7 17.96 22.20 16.37
N VAL A 8 17.50 23.39 16.76
CA VAL A 8 16.45 24.13 16.04
C VAL A 8 17.06 25.38 15.41
N ARG A 9 16.73 25.62 14.14
CA ARG A 9 17.12 26.82 13.40
C ARG A 9 15.87 27.62 13.03
N GLN A 10 15.90 28.93 13.23
CA GLN A 10 14.85 29.83 12.75
C GLN A 10 15.21 30.31 11.35
N ILE A 11 14.25 30.23 10.41
CA ILE A 11 14.45 30.63 9.01
C ILE A 11 13.40 31.68 8.64
N PRO A 12 13.79 32.83 8.03
CA PRO A 12 12.85 33.87 7.61
C PRO A 12 11.88 33.39 6.52
N ARG A 13 10.59 33.67 6.69
CA ARG A 13 9.51 33.22 5.77
C ARG A 13 9.58 33.82 4.37
N GLN A 14 10.16 35.02 4.25
CA GLN A 14 10.24 35.78 3.00
C GLN A 14 11.49 35.48 2.17
N GLN A 15 12.42 34.68 2.71
CA GLN A 15 13.63 34.29 2.02
C GLN A 15 13.39 32.97 1.28
N HIS A 16 14.00 32.84 0.10
CA HIS A 16 14.01 31.58 -0.62
C HIS A 16 14.66 30.50 0.26
N ALA A 17 14.09 29.29 0.21
CA ALA A 17 14.66 28.15 0.91
C ALA A 17 16.11 27.93 0.44
N MET A 18 16.98 27.58 1.38
CA MET A 18 18.35 27.20 1.03
C MET A 18 18.32 25.96 0.14
N VAL A 19 19.11 25.95 -0.93
CA VAL A 19 19.29 24.76 -1.76
C VAL A 19 20.04 23.74 -0.93
N ILE A 20 19.43 22.57 -0.71
CA ILE A 20 20.11 21.45 -0.06
C ILE A 20 21.11 20.91 -1.10
N PRO A 21 22.43 20.92 -0.83
CA PRO A 21 23.40 20.33 -1.73
C PRO A 21 23.06 18.86 -1.92
N GLU A 22 23.13 18.38 -3.16
CA GLU A 22 23.02 16.95 -3.43
C GLU A 22 24.10 16.25 -2.61
N ARG A 23 23.69 15.34 -1.72
CA ARG A 23 24.63 14.46 -1.02
C ARG A 23 25.13 13.49 -2.07
N GLY A 24 26.21 13.88 -2.76
CA GLY A 24 26.79 13.16 -3.90
C GLY A 24 27.18 11.71 -3.60
N ASP A 25 27.21 11.29 -2.33
CA ASP A 25 27.65 9.95 -1.97
C ASP A 25 26.85 9.39 -0.80
N SER A 26 25.70 8.82 -1.09
CA SER A 26 25.43 7.47 -0.58
C SER A 26 24.30 6.89 -1.40
N SER A 27 24.64 6.22 -2.52
CA SER A 27 23.77 5.17 -3.03
C SER A 27 23.29 4.35 -1.83
N ILE A 28 21.98 4.14 -1.70
CA ILE A 28 21.42 3.38 -0.58
C ILE A 28 22.09 1.99 -0.47
N LEU A 29 22.49 1.42 -1.61
CA LEU A 29 23.26 0.17 -1.68
C LEU A 29 24.63 0.30 -1.01
N ARG A 30 25.36 1.40 -1.28
CA ARG A 30 26.65 1.69 -0.65
C ARG A 30 26.51 1.92 0.85
N TRP A 31 25.43 2.58 1.29
CA TRP A 31 25.13 2.74 2.71
C TRP A 31 24.83 1.39 3.38
N LEU A 32 23.98 0.57 2.77
CA LEU A 32 23.65 -0.76 3.26
C LEU A 32 24.90 -1.66 3.33
N GLU A 33 25.77 -1.61 2.32
CA GLU A 33 27.05 -2.32 2.31
C GLU A 33 27.98 -1.83 3.42
N SER A 34 28.19 -0.50 3.54
CA SER A 34 29.07 0.09 4.55
C SER A 34 28.64 -0.18 6.00
N THR A 35 27.33 -0.37 6.21
CA THR A 35 26.75 -0.65 7.53
C THR A 35 26.59 -2.15 7.81
N GLY A 36 26.98 -3.02 6.86
CA GLY A 36 26.79 -4.47 6.98
C GLY A 36 25.32 -4.90 6.96
N ARG A 37 24.42 -4.05 6.45
CA ARG A 37 22.97 -4.29 6.37
C ARG A 37 22.53 -4.86 5.02
N LEU A 38 23.45 -5.00 4.06
CA LEU A 38 23.17 -5.63 2.77
C LEU A 38 23.25 -7.16 2.93
N ILE A 39 22.09 -7.81 3.06
CA ILE A 39 21.99 -9.28 3.22
C ILE A 39 21.69 -9.93 1.87
N PRO A 40 22.38 -11.01 1.47
CA PRO A 40 22.04 -11.79 0.29
C PRO A 40 20.61 -12.32 0.36
N ARG A 41 19.91 -12.36 -0.78
CA ARG A 41 18.60 -13.01 -0.84
C ARG A 41 18.77 -14.50 -0.53
N GLU A 42 17.92 -15.03 0.36
CA GLU A 42 17.81 -16.48 0.55
C GLU A 42 17.45 -17.14 -0.79
N PRO A 43 17.98 -18.35 -1.08
CA PRO A 43 17.55 -19.07 -2.27
C PRO A 43 16.04 -19.15 -2.22
N ALA A 44 15.37 -18.72 -3.29
CA ALA A 44 13.93 -18.89 -3.38
C ALA A 44 13.67 -20.38 -3.16
N GLU A 45 12.87 -20.71 -2.14
CA GLU A 45 12.32 -22.04 -2.05
C GLU A 45 11.62 -22.26 -3.39
N VAL A 46 12.09 -23.25 -4.14
CA VAL A 46 11.39 -23.71 -5.33
C VAL A 46 10.06 -24.18 -4.78
N VAL A 47 9.04 -23.32 -4.88
CA VAL A 47 7.65 -23.72 -4.72
C VAL A 47 7.53 -24.82 -5.76
N ARG A 48 7.58 -26.07 -5.29
CA ARG A 48 7.21 -27.18 -6.14
C ARG A 48 5.75 -26.88 -6.44
N ASP A 49 5.38 -26.86 -7.72
CA ASP A 49 3.97 -26.89 -8.07
C ASP A 49 3.42 -28.15 -7.39
N GLU A 50 2.81 -27.98 -6.21
CA GLU A 50 2.26 -29.06 -5.42
C GLU A 50 1.22 -29.76 -6.32
N ALA A 51 1.49 -31.02 -6.67
CA ALA A 51 0.64 -31.82 -7.54
C ALA A 51 -0.74 -32.17 -6.92
N ASP A 52 -1.08 -31.59 -5.77
CA ASP A 52 -2.23 -31.98 -4.94
C ASP A 52 -3.31 -30.88 -4.91
N SER A 53 -3.58 -30.21 -6.04
CA SER A 53 -4.81 -29.42 -6.17
C SER A 53 -6.04 -30.28 -6.50
N GLU A 54 -5.87 -31.57 -6.78
CA GLU A 54 -6.97 -32.49 -7.10
C GLU A 54 -7.80 -32.87 -5.85
N GLU A 55 -7.15 -33.13 -4.70
CA GLU A 55 -7.84 -33.49 -3.45
C GLU A 55 -8.70 -32.33 -2.88
N ILE A 56 -8.24 -31.09 -3.06
CA ILE A 56 -8.96 -29.88 -2.60
C ILE A 56 -10.20 -29.63 -3.47
N SER A 57 -10.13 -29.98 -4.76
CA SER A 57 -11.24 -29.85 -5.70
C SER A 57 -12.38 -30.81 -5.38
N ASP A 58 -12.08 -32.00 -4.85
CA ASP A 58 -13.11 -32.96 -4.40
C ASP A 58 -13.77 -32.52 -3.08
N LEU A 59 -13.07 -31.74 -2.25
CA LEU A 59 -13.59 -31.22 -0.98
C LEU A 59 -14.48 -29.97 -1.16
N MET A 60 -14.22 -29.14 -2.17
CA MET A 60 -15.12 -28.07 -2.61
C MET A 60 -16.28 -28.70 -3.38
N GLY A 61 -17.22 -29.31 -2.65
CA GLY A 61 -18.36 -30.02 -3.19
C GLY A 61 -18.98 -29.31 -4.40
N SER A 62 -19.21 -30.08 -5.47
CA SER A 62 -19.76 -29.70 -6.78
C SER A 62 -20.52 -28.37 -6.79
N ASP A 63 -20.11 -27.50 -7.70
CA ASP A 63 -20.56 -26.13 -8.00
C ASP A 63 -22.04 -26.03 -8.45
N ASP A 64 -22.96 -26.69 -7.72
CA ASP A 64 -24.42 -26.63 -7.94
C ASP A 64 -25.12 -25.92 -6.77
N ALA A 65 -24.46 -24.91 -6.20
CA ALA A 65 -25.17 -23.88 -5.46
C ALA A 65 -25.72 -22.88 -6.48
N SER A 66 -26.84 -23.22 -7.11
CA SER A 66 -27.69 -22.23 -7.78
C SER A 66 -28.05 -21.16 -6.76
N PHE A 67 -27.35 -20.04 -6.78
CA PHE A 67 -27.79 -18.82 -6.11
C PHE A 67 -29.09 -18.41 -6.80
N ASP A 68 -30.22 -18.72 -6.15
CA ASP A 68 -31.52 -18.16 -6.49
C ASP A 68 -31.46 -16.65 -6.23
N ASP A 69 -31.16 -15.90 -7.27
CA ASP A 69 -31.22 -14.44 -7.30
C ASP A 69 -32.68 -13.99 -7.34
N SER A 70 -33.38 -14.25 -6.24
CA SER A 70 -34.71 -13.71 -5.98
C SER A 70 -34.61 -12.63 -4.90
N ASP A 71 -33.78 -11.60 -5.15
CA ASP A 71 -33.84 -10.34 -4.39
C ASP A 71 -34.57 -9.25 -5.19
N ASP A 72 -35.76 -9.59 -5.69
CA ASP A 72 -36.72 -8.60 -6.17
C ASP A 72 -37.60 -8.13 -5.00
N THR A 73 -37.07 -7.19 -4.21
CA THR A 73 -37.90 -6.25 -3.48
C THR A 73 -37.41 -4.81 -3.72
N SER A 74 -37.76 -4.29 -4.89
CA SER A 74 -38.20 -2.90 -5.15
C SER A 74 -37.85 -1.85 -4.08
N ASP A 75 -36.69 -1.20 -4.20
CA ASP A 75 -36.45 0.14 -3.66
C ASP A 75 -36.44 1.14 -4.82
N ASP A 76 -37.64 1.48 -5.31
CA ASP A 76 -37.85 2.68 -6.15
C ASP A 76 -38.28 3.81 -5.21
N SER A 77 -37.30 4.34 -4.49
CA SER A 77 -37.40 5.61 -3.79
C SER A 77 -36.84 6.70 -4.70
N ASP A 78 -37.68 7.34 -5.51
CA ASP A 78 -37.40 8.71 -5.99
C ASP A 78 -38.71 9.50 -6.15
N ASP A 79 -39.19 10.01 -5.03
CA ASP A 79 -40.10 11.14 -4.94
C ASP A 79 -39.31 12.41 -5.34
N SER A 80 -39.22 12.67 -6.63
CA SER A 80 -38.71 13.93 -7.18
C SER A 80 -39.74 14.53 -8.13
N ASP A 81 -40.78 15.18 -7.59
CA ASP A 81 -41.65 16.04 -8.39
C ASP A 81 -41.95 17.35 -7.64
N GLU A 82 -41.03 18.30 -7.77
CA GLU A 82 -41.29 19.75 -7.71
C GLU A 82 -40.03 20.50 -8.23
N PRO A 83 -40.14 21.73 -8.76
CA PRO A 83 -41.07 22.27 -9.78
C PRO A 83 -40.29 23.11 -10.83
N ASP A 84 -40.79 23.30 -12.05
CA ASP A 84 -40.37 24.44 -12.90
C ASP A 84 -41.40 24.69 -14.02
N GLU A 85 -42.25 25.72 -13.87
CA GLU A 85 -42.55 26.80 -14.85
C GLU A 85 -43.38 27.92 -14.20
#